data_AF-A0A1Z9UKV9-F1
#
_entry.id   AF-A0A1Z9UKV9-F1
#
_cell.length_a   1.000
_cell.length_b   1.000
_cell.length_c   1.000
_cell.angle_alpha   90.00
_cell.angle_beta   90.00
_cell.angle_gamma   90.00
#
_symmetry.space_group_name_H-M   'P 1'
#
loop_
_entity.id
_entity.type
_entity.pdbx_description
1 polymer ?
#
loop_
_entity_poly.entity_id
_entity_poly.type
_entity_poly.pdbx_seq_one_letter_code
_entity_poly.pdbx_strand_id
1 'polypeptide(L)'
;NILDLAKKNKATVFQASTSEIYGDPVEHPQKETYFGNVNTMGERSCYDEGKRVAEALFYYYLTNYKLKIKVARIFNTYGPNMLVRDGFPSTKPKKKLQKVNFLDRK
;
A
#
# COMPACT_ATOMS: atom_id res chain seq x y z
N ASN A 1 -7.99 -10.05 15.37
CA ASN A 1 -7.36 -9.27 14.28
C ASN A 1 -5.84 -9.35 14.35
N ILE A 2 -5.16 -9.22 13.20
CA ILE A 2 -3.70 -9.35 13.07
C ILE A 2 -2.95 -8.34 13.96
N LEU A 3 -3.45 -7.10 14.07
CA LEU A 3 -2.85 -6.06 14.90
C LEU A 3 -2.90 -6.42 16.40
N ASP A 4 -4.02 -6.95 16.89
CA ASP A 4 -4.13 -7.38 18.28
C ASP A 4 -3.27 -8.61 18.57
N LEU A 5 -3.16 -9.52 17.61
CA LEU A 5 -2.28 -10.69 17.73
C LEU A 5 -0.82 -10.26 17.81
N ALA A 6 -0.42 -9.32 16.94
CA ALA A 6 0.93 -8.77 16.97
C ALA A 6 1.23 -8.02 18.26
N LYS A 7 0.24 -7.33 18.83
CA LYS A 7 0.36 -6.67 20.14
C LYS A 7 0.60 -7.69 21.25
N LYS A 8 -0.19 -8.76 21.28
CA LYS A 8 -0.05 -9.84 22.27
C LYS A 8 1.33 -10.52 22.17
N ASN A 9 1.81 -10.75 20.95
CA ASN A 9 3.04 -11.50 20.70
C ASN A 9 4.30 -10.60 20.55
N LYS A 10 4.17 -9.28 20.71
CA LYS A 10 5.22 -8.28 20.43
C LYS A 10 5.87 -8.48 19.05
N ALA A 11 5.08 -8.93 18.08
CA ALA A 11 5.55 -9.22 16.73
C ALA A 11 5.63 -7.93 15.91
N THR A 12 6.53 -7.93 14.92
CA THR A 12 6.60 -6.86 13.92
C THR A 12 5.59 -7.16 12.82
N VAL A 13 4.76 -6.19 12.45
CA VAL A 13 3.76 -6.37 11.39
C VAL A 13 4.18 -5.58 10.15
N PHE A 14 4.11 -6.25 9.01
CA PHE A 14 4.30 -5.63 7.71
C PHE A 14 2.95 -5.43 7.03
N GLN A 15 2.65 -4.19 6.68
CA GLN A 15 1.48 -3.84 5.88
C GLN A 15 1.96 -3.66 4.43
N ALA A 16 1.37 -4.46 3.54
CA ALA A 16 1.53 -4.35 2.10
C ALA A 16 0.44 -3.41 1.54
N SER A 17 0.80 -2.14 1.42
CA SER A 17 0.00 -1.08 0.83
C SER A 17 0.19 -1.02 -0.68
N THR A 18 -0.55 -0.13 -1.33
CA THR A 18 -0.58 0.02 -2.79
C THR A 18 -0.24 1.46 -3.20
N SER A 19 0.28 1.64 -4.41
CA SER A 19 0.39 2.95 -5.04
C SER A 19 -0.97 3.61 -5.31
N GLU A 20 -2.07 2.85 -5.31
CA GLU A 20 -3.42 3.39 -5.54
C GLU A 20 -3.88 4.35 -4.42
N ILE A 21 -3.23 4.32 -3.25
CA ILE A 21 -3.44 5.32 -2.20
C ILE A 21 -3.16 6.75 -2.69
N TYR A 22 -2.33 6.91 -3.71
CA TYR A 22 -2.05 8.21 -4.32
C TYR A 22 -3.19 8.70 -5.24
N GLY A 23 -4.11 7.82 -5.66
CA GLY A 23 -5.26 8.15 -6.50
C GLY A 23 -4.87 8.70 -7.86
N ASP A 24 -5.43 9.88 -8.21
CA ASP A 24 -5.05 10.67 -9.39
C ASP A 24 -4.05 11.77 -8.99
N PRO A 25 -2.73 11.47 -9.01
CA PRO A 25 -1.71 12.38 -8.54
C PRO A 25 -1.58 13.59 -9.46
N VAL A 26 -1.62 14.78 -8.86
CA VAL A 26 -1.38 16.05 -9.56
C VAL A 26 0.12 16.33 -9.75
N GLU A 27 0.98 15.58 -9.04
CA GLU A 27 2.44 15.72 -9.06
C GLU A 27 3.16 14.41 -9.45
N HIS A 28 4.21 14.54 -10.28
CA HIS A 28 5.12 13.47 -10.64
C HIS A 28 6.58 13.90 -10.41
N PRO A 29 7.43 13.12 -9.70
CA PRO A 29 7.19 11.79 -9.11
C PRO A 29 6.43 11.82 -7.77
N GLN A 30 5.65 10.77 -7.48
CA GLN A 30 4.88 10.69 -6.24
C GLN A 30 5.81 10.46 -5.05
N LYS A 31 5.95 11.50 -4.22
CA LYS A 31 6.62 11.40 -2.92
C LYS A 31 5.67 10.82 -1.89
N GLU A 32 6.21 10.12 -0.89
CA GLU A 32 5.42 9.54 0.19
C GLU A 32 4.73 10.59 1.09
N THR A 33 5.21 11.83 1.01
CA THR A 33 4.60 13.00 1.66
C THR A 33 3.28 13.43 1.01
N TYR A 34 2.97 12.92 -0.19
CA TYR A 34 1.72 13.23 -0.86
C TYR A 34 0.55 12.50 -0.18
N PHE A 35 -0.49 13.24 0.17
CA PHE A 35 -1.68 12.71 0.84
C PHE A 35 -2.57 11.87 -0.08
N GLY A 36 -2.36 11.89 -1.39
CA GLY A 36 -3.21 11.21 -2.37
C GLY A 36 -4.47 12.00 -2.69
N ASN A 37 -4.91 11.93 -3.95
CA ASN A 37 -6.17 12.51 -4.40
C ASN A 37 -7.06 11.37 -4.88
N VAL A 38 -7.77 10.75 -3.93
CA VAL A 38 -8.59 9.55 -4.13
C VAL A 38 -10.07 9.94 -4.09
N ASN A 39 -10.87 9.37 -4.99
CA ASN A 39 -12.31 9.56 -5.01
C ASN A 39 -13.01 8.51 -4.12
N THR A 40 -13.72 8.97 -3.09
CA THR A 40 -14.41 8.11 -2.12
C THR A 40 -15.68 7.43 -2.66
N MET A 41 -16.18 7.82 -3.83
CA MET A 41 -17.43 7.30 -4.41
C MET A 41 -17.23 6.53 -5.72
N GLY A 42 -15.98 6.35 -6.16
CA GLY A 42 -15.68 5.58 -7.38
C GLY A 42 -15.90 4.08 -7.19
N GLU A 43 -15.98 3.33 -8.28
CA GLU A 43 -16.12 1.86 -8.24
C GLU A 43 -14.95 1.16 -7.51
N ARG A 44 -13.76 1.78 -7.53
CA ARG A 44 -12.55 1.31 -6.84
C ARG A 44 -12.36 1.86 -5.44
N SER A 45 -13.26 2.73 -4.98
CA SER A 45 -13.17 3.41 -3.67
C SER A 45 -13.03 2.42 -2.51
N CYS A 46 -13.71 1.27 -2.58
CA CYS A 46 -13.65 0.25 -1.53
C CYS A 46 -12.24 -0.29 -1.30
N TYR A 47 -11.43 -0.39 -2.36
CA TYR A 47 -10.05 -0.84 -2.29
C TYR A 47 -9.11 0.28 -1.84
N ASP A 48 -9.23 1.45 -2.49
CA ASP A 48 -8.37 2.60 -2.22
C ASP A 48 -8.53 3.12 -0.80
N GLU A 49 -9.77 3.36 -0.36
CA GLU A 49 -10.07 3.78 1.00
C GLU A 49 -9.80 2.67 2.01
N GLY A 50 -10.05 1.41 1.66
CA GLY A 50 -9.72 0.27 2.51
C GLY A 50 -8.23 0.22 2.87
N LYS A 51 -7.36 0.48 1.88
CA LYS A 51 -5.92 0.55 2.09
C LYS A 51 -5.50 1.80 2.87
N ARG A 52 -6.13 2.95 2.64
CA ARG A 52 -5.90 4.19 3.44
C ARG A 52 -6.28 4.01 4.90
N VAL A 53 -7.46 3.45 5.17
CA VAL A 53 -7.94 3.15 6.54
C VAL A 53 -7.02 2.14 7.22
N ALA A 54 -6.53 1.14 6.49
CA ALA A 54 -5.53 0.22 7.02
C ALA A 54 -4.25 0.97 7.45
N GLU A 55 -3.68 1.86 6.62
CA GLU A 55 -2.50 2.65 7.03
C GLU A 55 -2.78 3.49 8.29
N ALA A 56 -3.95 4.13 8.38
CA ALA A 56 -4.35 4.92 9.54
C ALA A 56 -4.45 4.06 10.82
N LEU A 57 -5.05 2.87 10.74
CA LEU A 57 -5.14 1.93 11.85
C LEU A 57 -3.76 1.46 12.31
N PHE A 58 -2.87 1.13 11.37
CA PHE A 58 -1.50 0.75 11.69
C PHE A 58 -0.75 1.90 12.38
N TYR A 59 -0.90 3.14 11.90
CA TYR A 59 -0.30 4.30 12.55
C TYR A 59 -0.85 4.52 13.97
N TYR A 60 -2.16 4.34 14.18
CA TYR A 60 -2.76 4.41 15.51
C TYR A 60 -2.17 3.37 16.49
N TYR A 61 -1.89 2.15 16.02
CA TYR A 61 -1.26 1.12 16.86
C TYR A 61 0.22 1.40 17.13
N LEU A 62 0.93 2.04 16.19
CA LEU A 62 2.30 2.51 16.40
C LEU A 62 2.34 3.58 17.52
N THR A 63 1.48 4.60 17.47
CA THR A 63 1.53 5.70 18.44
C THR A 63 1.01 5.31 19.82
N ASN A 64 -0.10 4.58 19.90
CA ASN A 64 -0.74 4.24 21.19
C ASN A 64 -0.12 3.01 21.88
N TYR A 65 0.32 2.02 21.10
CA TYR A 65 0.82 0.76 21.64
C TYR A 65 2.30 0.49 21.36
N LYS A 66 3.00 1.44 20.72
CA LYS A 66 4.43 1.32 20.34
C LYS A 66 4.74 0.03 19.57
N LEU A 67 3.79 -0.41 18.76
CA LEU A 67 3.92 -1.65 17.99
C LEU A 67 4.92 -1.43 16.85
N LYS A 68 5.83 -2.39 16.64
CA LYS A 68 6.78 -2.32 15.51
C LYS A 68 6.03 -2.58 14.21
N ILE A 69 5.87 -1.54 13.41
CA ILE A 69 5.10 -1.58 12.17
C ILE A 69 5.99 -1.13 11.02
N LYS A 70 5.84 -1.82 9.89
CA LYS A 70 6.45 -1.45 8.62
C LYS A 70 5.37 -1.35 7.55
N VAL A 71 5.33 -0.23 6.83
CA VAL A 71 4.36 0.01 5.75
C VAL A 71 5.14 0.14 4.45
N ALA A 72 4.77 -0.64 3.43
CA ALA A 72 5.35 -0.51 2.10
C ALA A 72 4.24 -0.25 1.08
N ARG A 73 4.39 0.82 0.30
CA ARG A 73 3.49 1.15 -0.81
C ARG A 73 4.03 0.52 -2.08
N ILE A 74 3.44 -0.61 -2.47
CA ILE A 74 3.88 -1.42 -3.60
C ILE A 74 3.25 -0.86 -4.87
N PHE A 75 4.09 -0.54 -5.86
CA PHE A 75 3.66 -0.23 -7.22
C PHE A 75 3.39 -1.53 -7.99
N ASN A 76 2.65 -1.46 -9.10
CA ASN A 76 2.31 -2.62 -9.93
C ASN A 76 3.49 -3.59 -10.12
N THR A 77 3.36 -4.78 -9.53
CA THR A 77 4.31 -5.87 -9.63
C THR A 77 3.82 -6.92 -10.63
N TYR A 78 4.71 -7.38 -11.50
CA TYR A 78 4.42 -8.47 -12.44
C TYR A 78 5.35 -9.64 -12.17
N GLY A 79 4.85 -10.87 -12.21
CA GLY A 79 5.65 -12.06 -11.89
C GLY A 79 5.05 -13.40 -12.35
N PRO A 80 5.87 -14.47 -12.33
CA PRO A 80 5.39 -15.82 -12.59
C PRO A 80 4.33 -16.19 -11.54
N ASN A 81 3.23 -16.82 -11.97
CA ASN A 81 1.99 -17.11 -11.22
C ASN A 81 0.92 -16.01 -11.19
N MET A 82 1.11 -14.89 -11.91
CA MET A 82 0.01 -13.93 -12.10
C MET A 82 -1.08 -14.55 -12.99
N LEU A 83 -2.35 -14.36 -12.62
CA LEU A 83 -3.48 -14.78 -13.44
C LEU A 83 -3.35 -14.16 -14.84
N VAL A 84 -3.53 -14.97 -15.88
CA VAL A 84 -3.35 -14.57 -17.29
C VAL A 84 -4.24 -13.38 -17.67
N ARG A 85 -5.34 -13.17 -16.95
CA ARG A 85 -6.33 -12.11 -17.19
C ARG A 85 -6.06 -10.80 -16.43
N ASP A 86 -5.10 -10.78 -15.50
CA ASP A 86 -4.85 -9.64 -14.60
C ASP A 86 -3.88 -8.58 -15.16
N GLY A 87 -3.42 -8.68 -16.42
CA GLY A 87 -2.37 -7.75 -16.87
C GLY A 87 -2.13 -7.52 -18.36
N PHE A 88 -3.00 -7.92 -19.30
CA PHE A 88 -2.75 -7.63 -20.72
C PHE A 88 -4.03 -7.30 -21.52
N PRO A 89 -4.13 -6.12 -22.15
CA PRO A 89 -4.34 -6.05 -23.58
C PRO A 89 -3.02 -6.39 -24.28
N SER A 90 -3.10 -7.16 -25.36
CA SER A 90 -1.94 -7.59 -26.16
C SER A 90 -0.89 -6.48 -26.38
N THR A 91 0.38 -6.90 -26.39
CA THR A 91 1.58 -6.22 -26.93
C THR A 91 2.56 -5.54 -25.94
N LYS A 92 3.75 -6.14 -25.91
CA LYS A 92 5.08 -5.68 -25.47
C LYS A 92 5.44 -5.75 -23.96
N PRO A 93 6.58 -6.41 -23.61
CA PRO A 93 7.07 -6.44 -22.24
C PRO A 93 7.77 -5.13 -21.91
N LYS A 94 7.12 -4.25 -21.15
CA LYS A 94 7.82 -3.13 -20.49
C LYS A 94 8.38 -3.62 -19.16
N LYS A 95 9.65 -4.03 -19.15
CA LYS A 95 10.45 -4.21 -17.92
C LYS A 95 10.53 -2.86 -17.19
N LYS A 96 9.74 -2.67 -16.14
CA LYS A 96 10.01 -1.67 -15.09
C LYS A 96 9.70 -2.30 -13.74
N LEU A 97 10.71 -2.94 -13.15
CA LEU A 97 10.76 -3.11 -11.70
C LEU A 97 10.92 -1.71 -11.10
N GLN A 98 9.86 -1.17 -10.51
CA GLN A 98 9.93 0.08 -9.76
C GLN A 98 9.95 -0.19 -8.26
N LYS A 99 10.75 0.63 -7.57
CA LYS A 99 11.22 0.47 -6.19
C LYS A 99 10.06 0.23 -5.21
N VAL A 100 10.24 -0.75 -4.33
CA VAL A 100 9.48 -0.84 -3.08
C VAL A 100 10.04 0.22 -2.15
N ASN A 101 9.27 1.25 -1.82
CA ASN A 101 9.66 2.23 -0.82
C ASN A 101 9.12 1.79 0.54
N PHE A 102 10.01 1.70 1.52
CA PHE A 102 9.70 1.31 2.90
C PHE A 102 9.55 2.58 3.74
N LEU A 103 8.36 2.80 4.30
CA LEU A 103 8.14 3.78 5.35
C LEU A 103 8.58 3.16 6.69
N ASP A 104 9.88 3.25 6.98
CA ASP A 104 10.44 3.04 8.31
C ASP A 104 10.49 4.41 9.03
N ARG A 105 9.34 4.88 9.55
CA ARG A 105 9.34 6.03 10.47
C ARG A 105 9.83 5.54 11.84
N LYS A 106 11.09 5.88 12.17
CA LYS A 106 11.72 5.64 13.48
C LYS A 106 10.96 6.33 14.60
#